data_AF-A0A7R8W7Y7-F1
#
_entry.id   AF-A0A7R8W7Y7-F1
#
_cell.length_a   1.000
_cell.length_b   1.000
_cell.length_c   1.000
_cell.angle_alpha   90.00
_cell.angle_beta   90.00
_cell.angle_gamma   90.00
#
_symmetry.space_group_name_H-M   'P 1'
#
loop_
_entity.id
_entity.type
_entity.pdbx_description
1 polymer ?
#
loop_
_entity_poly.entity_id
_entity_poly.type
_entity_poly.pdbx_seq_one_letter_code
_entity_poly.pdbx_strand_id
1 'polypeptide(L)'
;MGGAEVIAPSSKKEVELYNNPIFVWINRFLLTSLLLLWGFGFSRGKPPFMCRDDTIQHVYSGDTIPFYVLLSICLVLPRFFIRYFYSGGSEEYRVHKYLFYMTLLYPLFLNEVTKCYCCAPRPHFMDTCDPDVDRETCHTIG
;
A
#
# COMPACT_ATOMS: atom_id res chain seq x y z
N MET A 1 21.15 -43.77 -17.55
CA MET A 1 20.59 -42.44 -17.87
C MET A 1 20.08 -41.84 -16.58
N GLY A 2 20.96 -41.08 -15.92
CA GLY A 2 20.61 -40.31 -14.72
C GLY A 2 19.84 -39.06 -15.13
N GLY A 3 18.81 -38.72 -14.38
CA GLY A 3 17.92 -37.62 -14.67
C GLY A 3 17.29 -37.07 -13.40
N ALA A 4 17.73 -35.86 -13.07
CA ALA A 4 17.13 -34.89 -12.15
C ALA A 4 17.16 -35.19 -10.65
N GLU A 5 18.26 -34.74 -10.05
CA GLU A 5 18.34 -34.24 -8.69
C GLU A 5 17.26 -33.15 -8.50
N VAL A 6 16.16 -33.50 -7.82
CA VAL A 6 15.09 -32.57 -7.47
C VAL A 6 15.59 -31.70 -6.31
N ILE A 7 15.95 -30.45 -6.61
CA ILE A 7 16.26 -29.41 -5.62
C ILE A 7 14.94 -29.00 -4.92
N ALA A 8 14.43 -29.86 -4.03
CA ALA A 8 13.28 -29.60 -3.16
C ALA A 8 13.57 -29.31 -1.66
N PRO A 9 14.81 -29.05 -1.17
CA PRO A 9 15.01 -28.78 0.27
C PRO A 9 14.75 -27.33 0.67
N SER A 10 14.71 -26.37 -0.26
CA SER A 10 14.55 -24.93 0.06
C SER A 10 13.12 -24.57 0.50
N SER A 11 12.11 -25.05 -0.23
CA SER A 11 10.71 -24.67 0.04
C SER A 11 10.20 -25.18 1.39
N LYS A 12 10.67 -26.35 1.87
CA LYS A 12 10.21 -26.91 3.16
C LYS A 12 10.56 -26.02 4.36
N LYS A 13 11.79 -25.49 4.40
CA LYS A 13 12.22 -24.60 5.49
C LYS A 13 11.49 -23.26 5.44
N GLU A 14 11.22 -22.75 4.23
CA GLU A 14 10.45 -21.52 4.04
C GLU A 14 9.00 -21.71 4.50
N VAL A 15 8.36 -22.84 4.16
CA VAL A 15 6.99 -23.16 4.61
C VAL A 15 6.89 -23.23 6.14
N GLU A 16 7.87 -23.83 6.82
CA GLU A 16 7.91 -23.87 8.29
C GLU A 16 8.01 -22.47 8.90
N LEU A 17 8.81 -21.59 8.30
CA LEU A 17 8.92 -20.19 8.73
C LEU A 17 7.59 -19.44 8.54
N TYR A 18 6.87 -19.67 7.44
CA TYR A 18 5.56 -19.05 7.17
C TYR A 18 4.44 -19.57 8.05
N ASN A 19 4.51 -20.83 8.47
CA ASN A 19 3.57 -21.43 9.41
C ASN A 19 3.87 -21.05 10.87
N ASN A 20 4.93 -20.28 11.13
CA ASN A 20 5.23 -19.82 12.48
C ASN A 20 4.08 -18.93 12.99
N PRO A 21 3.46 -19.27 14.13
CA PRO A 21 2.34 -18.52 14.67
C PRO A 21 2.69 -17.05 14.92
N ILE A 22 3.92 -16.75 15.39
CA ILE A 22 4.36 -15.38 15.67
C ILE A 22 4.28 -14.53 14.39
N PHE A 23 4.73 -15.08 13.27
CA PHE A 23 4.76 -14.36 11.99
C PHE A 23 3.34 -14.10 11.47
N VAL A 24 2.43 -15.08 11.59
CA VAL A 24 1.01 -14.91 11.25
C VAL A 24 0.37 -13.81 12.10
N TRP A 25 0.67 -13.77 13.40
CA TRP A 25 0.16 -12.74 14.31
C TRP A 25 0.67 -11.34 13.94
N ILE A 26 1.96 -11.18 13.62
CA ILE A 26 2.55 -9.91 13.18
C ILE A 26 1.84 -9.39 11.93
N ASN A 27 1.63 -10.24 10.93
CA ASN A 27 0.99 -9.82 9.67
C ASN A 27 -0.48 -9.48 9.85
N ARG A 28 -1.17 -10.23 10.71
CA ARG A 28 -2.56 -9.92 11.05
C ARG A 28 -2.66 -8.58 11.76
N PHE A 29 -1.73 -8.29 12.68
CA PHE A 29 -1.65 -7.00 13.36
C PHE A 29 -1.38 -5.86 12.38
N LEU A 30 -0.39 -6.00 11.48
CA LEU A 30 -0.08 -5.02 10.44
C LEU A 30 -1.29 -4.74 9.54
N LEU A 31 -2.00 -5.79 9.11
CA LEU A 31 -3.21 -5.63 8.30
C LEU A 31 -4.32 -4.90 9.05
N THR A 32 -4.57 -5.25 10.32
CA THR A 32 -5.56 -4.54 11.13
C THR A 32 -5.19 -3.08 11.36
N SER A 33 -3.91 -2.78 11.57
CA SER A 33 -3.41 -1.41 11.70
C SER A 33 -3.62 -0.60 10.41
N LEU A 34 -3.34 -1.19 9.25
CA LEU A 34 -3.58 -0.57 7.95
C LEU A 34 -5.08 -0.26 7.73
N LEU A 35 -5.96 -1.21 8.06
CA LEU A 35 -7.42 -1.02 7.95
C LEU A 35 -7.93 0.05 8.91
N LEU A 36 -7.36 0.16 10.11
CA LEU A 36 -7.69 1.23 11.05
C LEU A 36 -7.21 2.59 10.53
N LEU A 37 -6.00 2.68 9.96
CA LEU A 37 -5.50 3.93 9.35
C LEU A 37 -6.41 4.41 8.20
N TRP A 38 -6.87 3.49 7.36
CA TRP A 38 -7.80 3.80 6.28
C TRP A 38 -9.21 4.13 6.77
N GLY A 39 -9.73 3.38 7.75
CA GLY A 39 -11.10 3.52 8.24
C GLY A 39 -11.33 4.71 9.17
N PHE A 40 -10.32 5.09 9.97
CA PHE A 40 -10.43 6.20 10.91
C PHE A 40 -9.96 7.53 10.35
N GLY A 41 -9.50 7.60 9.08
CA GLY A 41 -9.14 8.85 8.43
C GLY A 41 -8.24 9.71 9.31
N PHE A 42 -7.07 9.18 9.69
CA PHE A 42 -6.16 9.80 10.64
C PHE A 42 -5.52 11.08 10.05
N SER A 43 -6.31 12.14 9.89
CA SER A 43 -5.87 13.47 9.49
C SER A 43 -5.15 14.12 10.66
N ARG A 44 -3.89 13.74 10.88
CA ARG A 44 -3.01 14.41 11.86
C ARG A 44 -2.58 15.76 11.31
N GLY A 45 -3.25 16.80 11.80
CA GLY A 45 -2.83 18.19 11.66
C GLY A 45 -3.01 18.75 10.24
N LYS A 46 -3.53 19.98 10.16
CA LYS A 46 -3.49 20.75 8.92
C LYS A 46 -2.01 21.05 8.64
N PRO A 47 -1.41 20.55 7.55
CA PRO A 47 -0.05 20.97 7.21
C PRO A 47 -0.04 22.48 6.94
N PRO A 48 1.01 23.20 7.34
CA PRO A 48 1.21 24.55 6.82
C PRO A 48 1.50 24.43 5.32
N PHE A 49 0.58 24.90 4.47
CA PHE A 49 0.85 25.08 3.05
C PHE A 49 1.45 26.47 2.83
N MET A 50 2.41 26.60 1.92
CA MET A 50 3.03 27.89 1.60
C MET A 50 2.28 28.57 0.45
N CYS A 51 2.12 29.90 0.53
CA CYS A 51 1.61 30.68 -0.60
C CYS A 51 2.59 30.56 -1.77
N ARG A 52 2.09 30.20 -2.96
CA ARG A 52 2.86 29.84 -4.18
C ARG A 52 3.53 28.45 -4.15
N ASP A 53 2.89 27.45 -3.57
CA ASP A 53 3.31 26.07 -3.80
C ASP A 53 2.99 25.63 -5.24
N ASP A 54 4.03 25.43 -6.05
CA ASP A 54 3.92 25.02 -7.45
C ASP A 54 3.23 23.65 -7.62
N THR A 55 3.13 22.85 -6.56
CA THR A 55 2.51 21.53 -6.58
C THR A 55 0.98 21.55 -6.44
N ILE A 56 0.39 22.70 -6.07
CA ILE A 56 -1.05 22.85 -5.77
C ILE A 56 -1.72 23.93 -6.65
N GLN A 57 -0.94 24.63 -7.48
CA GLN A 57 -1.44 25.73 -8.33
C GLN A 57 -2.36 25.30 -9.48
N HIS A 58 -2.41 24.01 -9.81
CA HIS A 58 -3.19 23.49 -10.94
C HIS A 58 -4.44 22.77 -10.44
N VAL A 59 -5.59 23.11 -11.04
CA VAL A 59 -6.89 22.46 -10.78
C VAL A 59 -6.76 20.96 -11.01
N TYR A 60 -7.14 20.17 -10.00
CA TYR A 60 -7.02 18.74 -10.08
C TYR A 60 -8.08 18.17 -11.03
N SER A 61 -7.65 17.78 -12.23
CA SER A 61 -8.46 16.95 -13.11
C SER A 61 -8.44 15.53 -12.55
N GLY A 62 -9.57 15.05 -12.02
CA GLY A 62 -9.70 13.80 -11.27
C GLY A 62 -8.99 12.58 -11.85
N ASP A 63 -8.76 11.57 -10.99
CA ASP A 63 -8.10 10.33 -11.40
C ASP A 63 -8.81 9.64 -12.59
N THR A 64 -8.05 9.36 -13.65
CA THR A 64 -8.55 8.64 -14.84
C THR A 64 -8.98 7.19 -14.53
N ILE A 65 -8.42 6.60 -13.47
CA ILE A 65 -8.78 5.27 -12.99
C ILE A 65 -9.11 5.39 -11.50
N PRO A 66 -10.33 5.03 -11.08
CA PRO A 66 -10.69 5.11 -9.68
C PRO A 66 -9.84 4.14 -8.86
N PHE A 67 -9.43 4.59 -7.69
CA PHE A 67 -8.53 3.86 -6.80
C PHE A 67 -8.99 2.41 -6.51
N TYR A 68 -10.30 2.18 -6.35
CA TYR A 68 -10.86 0.83 -6.12
C TYR A 68 -10.62 -0.12 -7.30
N VAL A 69 -10.62 0.39 -8.54
CA VAL A 69 -10.32 -0.41 -9.74
C VAL A 69 -8.85 -0.78 -9.76
N LEU A 70 -7.97 0.17 -9.46
CA LEU A 70 -6.53 -0.09 -9.36
C LEU A 70 -6.23 -1.15 -8.29
N LEU A 71 -6.84 -1.02 -7.11
CA LEU A 71 -6.70 -1.98 -6.01
C LEU A 71 -7.22 -3.37 -6.40
N SER A 72 -8.37 -3.43 -7.09
CA SER A 72 -8.95 -4.69 -7.55
C SER A 72 -8.05 -5.40 -8.55
N ILE A 73 -7.50 -4.67 -9.53
CA ILE A 73 -6.54 -5.19 -10.51
C ILE A 73 -5.30 -5.75 -9.78
N CYS A 74 -4.72 -4.99 -8.86
CA CYS A 74 -3.52 -5.39 -8.11
C CYS A 74 -3.73 -6.60 -7.19
N LEU A 75 -4.95 -6.85 -6.69
CA LEU A 75 -5.24 -7.99 -5.80
C LEU A 75 -5.70 -9.23 -6.57
N VAL A 76 -6.45 -9.05 -7.65
CA VAL A 76 -7.11 -10.14 -8.37
C VAL A 76 -6.18 -10.78 -9.40
N LEU A 77 -5.52 -9.98 -10.25
CA LEU A 77 -4.66 -10.51 -11.32
C LEU A 77 -3.51 -11.37 -10.78
N PRO A 78 -2.72 -10.92 -9.79
CA PRO A 78 -1.59 -11.72 -9.28
C PRO A 78 -2.05 -13.04 -8.67
N ARG A 79 -3.24 -13.07 -8.07
CA ARG A 79 -3.81 -14.32 -7.53
C ARG A 79 -4.10 -15.34 -8.63
N PHE A 80 -4.59 -14.90 -9.77
CA PHE A 80 -4.79 -15.76 -10.95
C PHE A 80 -3.45 -16.20 -11.54
N PHE A 81 -2.49 -15.28 -11.70
CA PHE A 81 -1.17 -15.61 -12.23
C PHE A 81 -0.43 -16.63 -11.36
N ILE A 82 -0.36 -16.41 -10.04
CA ILE A 82 0.30 -17.35 -9.11
C ILE A 82 -0.40 -18.72 -9.17
N ARG A 83 -1.73 -18.76 -9.26
CA ARG A 83 -2.46 -20.03 -9.39
C ARG A 83 -2.19 -20.73 -10.72
N TYR A 84 -2.09 -19.99 -11.82
CA TYR A 84 -1.84 -20.53 -13.14
C TYR A 84 -0.43 -21.14 -13.24
N PHE A 85 0.59 -20.38 -12.83
CA PHE A 85 1.99 -20.80 -12.90
C PHE A 85 2.34 -21.92 -11.91
N TYR A 86 1.78 -21.90 -10.69
CA TYR A 86 2.09 -22.89 -9.64
C TYR A 86 0.98 -23.93 -9.46
N SER A 87 0.20 -24.21 -10.51
CA SER A 87 -0.90 -25.17 -10.46
C SER A 87 -0.47 -26.61 -10.14
N GLY A 88 0.81 -26.95 -10.36
CA GLY A 88 1.37 -28.29 -10.14
C GLY A 88 1.85 -28.61 -8.73
N GLY A 89 1.98 -27.63 -7.82
CA GLY A 89 2.57 -27.82 -6.50
C GLY A 89 1.87 -27.01 -5.41
N SER A 90 1.18 -27.68 -4.48
CA SER A 90 0.42 -27.01 -3.41
C SER A 90 1.31 -26.19 -2.45
N GLU A 91 2.53 -26.66 -2.19
CA GLU A 91 3.48 -25.99 -1.29
C GLU A 91 4.14 -24.78 -1.94
N GLU A 92 4.57 -24.89 -3.20
CA GLU A 92 5.13 -23.75 -3.96
C GLU A 92 4.11 -22.63 -4.14
N TYR A 93 2.86 -22.98 -4.42
CA TYR A 93 1.76 -22.03 -4.46
C TYR A 93 1.58 -21.29 -3.13
N ARG A 94 1.69 -21.99 -1.99
CA ARG A 94 1.56 -21.37 -0.66
C ARG A 94 2.67 -20.37 -0.38
N VAL A 95 3.92 -20.72 -0.70
CA VAL A 95 5.08 -19.83 -0.52
C VAL A 95 4.97 -18.58 -1.39
N HIS A 96 4.71 -18.74 -2.70
CA HIS A 96 4.61 -17.60 -3.61
C HIS A 96 3.42 -16.70 -3.31
N LYS A 97 2.27 -17.28 -2.97
CA LYS A 97 1.11 -16.52 -2.51
C LYS A 97 1.49 -15.69 -1.28
N TYR A 98 2.16 -16.29 -0.31
CA TYR A 98 2.52 -15.61 0.93
C TYR A 98 3.54 -14.48 0.68
N LEU A 99 4.61 -14.76 -0.06
CA LEU A 99 5.60 -13.76 -0.47
C LEU A 99 4.94 -12.56 -1.15
N PHE A 100 4.04 -12.82 -2.11
CA PHE A 100 3.30 -11.76 -2.79
C PHE A 100 2.49 -10.88 -1.83
N TYR A 101 1.76 -11.49 -0.89
CA TYR A 101 1.01 -10.74 0.12
C TYR A 101 1.91 -9.91 1.02
N MET A 102 3.10 -10.42 1.38
CA MET A 102 4.06 -9.69 2.21
C MET A 102 4.68 -8.52 1.46
N THR A 103 5.12 -8.74 0.23
CA THR A 103 5.65 -7.69 -0.64
C THR A 103 4.59 -6.62 -0.95
N LEU A 104 3.30 -6.93 -0.85
CA LEU A 104 2.24 -5.94 -0.99
C LEU A 104 1.93 -5.22 0.34
N LEU A 105 1.86 -5.96 1.45
CA LEU A 105 1.44 -5.43 2.76
C LEU A 105 2.47 -4.44 3.35
N TYR A 106 3.76 -4.78 3.34
CA TYR A 106 4.79 -3.94 3.96
C TYR A 106 4.95 -2.58 3.24
N PRO A 107 5.07 -2.50 1.91
CA PRO A 107 5.17 -1.21 1.23
C PRO A 107 3.90 -0.37 1.35
N LEU A 108 2.72 -1.00 1.36
CA LEU A 108 1.48 -0.27 1.62
C LEU A 108 1.46 0.32 3.03
N PHE A 109 1.87 -0.44 4.04
CA PHE A 109 1.99 0.05 5.40
C PHE A 109 3.00 1.21 5.51
N LEU A 110 4.19 1.04 4.94
CA LEU A 110 5.20 2.12 4.91
C LEU A 110 4.66 3.36 4.20
N ASN A 111 3.99 3.21 3.06
CA ASN A 111 3.40 4.35 2.34
C ASN A 111 2.35 5.08 3.19
N GLU A 112 1.48 4.38 3.91
CA GLU A 112 0.50 5.02 4.79
C GLU A 112 1.17 5.72 5.97
N VAL A 113 2.16 5.08 6.59
CA VAL A 113 2.94 5.69 7.66
C VAL A 113 3.66 6.95 7.16
N THR A 114 4.31 6.89 6.00
CA THR A 114 4.97 8.04 5.37
C THR A 114 3.99 9.16 5.06
N LYS A 115 2.79 8.85 4.55
CA LYS A 115 1.74 9.88 4.36
C LYS A 115 1.38 10.56 5.68
N CYS A 116 1.26 9.80 6.78
CA CYS A 116 1.01 10.37 8.10
C CYS A 116 2.17 11.20 8.66
N TYR A 117 3.41 10.96 8.24
CA TYR A 117 4.57 11.74 8.67
C TYR A 117 4.79 13.00 7.82
N CYS A 118 4.63 12.88 6.50
CA CYS A 118 4.87 14.00 5.58
C CYS A 118 3.73 15.01 5.61
N CYS A 119 2.50 14.59 5.95
CA CYS A 119 1.29 15.40 5.95
C CYS A 119 1.14 16.29 4.70
N ALA A 120 1.68 15.88 3.55
CA ALA A 120 1.66 16.74 2.37
C ALA A 120 0.22 16.84 1.82
N PRO A 121 -0.29 18.06 1.56
CA PRO A 121 -1.61 18.23 0.96
C PRO A 121 -1.65 17.57 -0.41
N ARG A 122 -2.76 16.89 -0.71
CA ARG A 122 -2.97 16.31 -2.04
C ARG A 122 -3.24 17.43 -3.05
N PRO A 123 -2.95 17.26 -4.35
CA PRO A 123 -3.26 18.28 -5.35
C PRO A 123 -4.74 18.69 -5.39
N HIS A 124 -5.67 17.78 -5.08
CA HIS A 124 -7.11 18.06 -4.95
C HIS A 124 -7.51 18.72 -3.63
N PHE A 125 -6.56 19.05 -2.76
CA PHE A 125 -6.82 19.62 -1.44
C PHE A 125 -7.56 20.96 -1.53
N MET A 126 -7.18 21.83 -2.47
CA MET A 126 -7.85 23.11 -2.67
C MET A 126 -9.31 22.93 -3.11
N ASP A 127 -9.57 21.97 -4.00
CA ASP A 127 -10.93 21.68 -4.49
C ASP A 127 -11.82 20.97 -3.44
N THR A 128 -11.22 20.16 -2.56
CA THR A 128 -11.96 19.31 -1.62
C THR A 128 -12.17 19.96 -0.25
N CYS A 129 -11.17 20.71 0.23
CA CYS A 129 -11.20 21.31 1.55
C CYS A 129 -11.55 22.81 1.54
N ASP A 130 -11.60 23.44 0.36
CA ASP A 130 -11.88 24.88 0.15
C ASP A 130 -11.38 25.75 1.32
N PRO A 131 -10.08 25.70 1.64
CA PRO A 131 -9.56 26.40 2.79
C PRO A 131 -9.69 27.91 2.57
N ASP A 132 -10.06 28.66 3.62
CA ASP A 132 -10.17 30.13 3.58
C ASP A 132 -8.75 30.74 3.46
N VAL A 133 -8.21 30.76 2.24
CA VAL A 133 -6.82 31.14 1.90
C VAL A 133 -6.53 32.61 2.29
N ASP A 134 -7.58 33.42 2.29
CA ASP A 134 -7.53 34.85 2.58
C ASP A 134 -7.35 35.16 4.07
N ARG A 135 -7.75 34.29 5.01
CA ARG A 135 -7.75 34.65 6.44
C ARG A 135 -6.49 34.29 7.21
N GLU A 136 -5.72 33.26 6.81
CA GLU A 136 -4.63 32.75 7.67
C GLU A 136 -3.28 32.48 6.98
N THR A 137 -3.11 32.64 5.66
CA THR A 137 -1.84 32.21 5.01
C THR A 137 -1.19 33.25 4.10
N CYS A 138 -1.96 34.07 3.36
CA CYS A 138 -1.38 34.98 2.35
C CYS A 138 -1.48 36.49 2.67
N HIS A 139 -1.62 36.88 3.94
CA HIS A 139 -1.61 38.28 4.38
C HIS A 139 -0.22 38.74 4.87
N THR A 140 0.83 38.69 4.03
CA THR A 140 2.04 39.56 4.18
C THR A 140 3.02 39.40 3.02
N ILE A 141 2.64 39.86 1.81
CA ILE A 141 3.59 40.54 0.91
C ILE A 141 2.80 41.63 0.18
N GLY A 142 2.63 42.77 0.85
CA GLY A 142 2.34 44.07 0.26
C GLY A 142 3.48 45.00 0.63
#